data_AF-A0A950A1H2-F1
#
_entry.id   AF-A0A950A1H2-F1
#
_cell.length_a   1.000
_cell.length_b   1.000
_cell.length_c   1.000
_cell.angle_alpha   90.00
_cell.angle_beta   90.00
_cell.angle_gamma   90.00
#
_symmetry.space_group_name_H-M   'P 1'
#
loop_
_entity.id
_entity.type
_entity.pdbx_description
1 polymer ?
#
loop_
_entity_poly.entity_id
_entity_poly.type
_entity_poly.pdbx_seq_one_letter_code
_entity_poly.pdbx_strand_id
1 'polypeptide(L)'
;MSDLIVVGRIVWLIGAQYGLINFTMTDAAWWSAHLLEFAGIAMVAIPVALDLRHAVASRPLVGDLRAADLVEHEEAFLGGRVRALLVRLGEKDPSTEGHTRRVATLAVAIGEKLGLPEGRLRQLALGGLLHDVGKLSVPTEILSKPG
;
A
#
# COMPACT_ATOMS: atom_id res chain seq x y z
N MET A 1 -17.93 -15.72 -5.97
CA MET A 1 -17.25 -15.75 -7.29
C MET A 1 -15.87 -15.07 -7.23
N SER A 2 -15.70 -13.99 -6.44
CA SER A 2 -14.42 -13.31 -6.18
C SER A 2 -13.36 -14.17 -5.47
N ASP A 3 -13.74 -14.98 -4.47
CA ASP A 3 -12.78 -15.78 -3.70
C ASP A 3 -12.04 -16.84 -4.52
N LEU A 4 -12.73 -17.48 -5.47
CA LEU A 4 -12.12 -18.52 -6.31
C LEU A 4 -11.05 -17.95 -7.24
N ILE A 5 -11.25 -16.71 -7.70
CA ILE A 5 -10.28 -15.97 -8.53
C ILE A 5 -9.06 -15.57 -7.70
N VAL A 6 -9.26 -15.16 -6.45
CA VAL A 6 -8.17 -14.82 -5.53
C VAL A 6 -7.33 -16.05 -5.19
N VAL A 7 -7.98 -17.17 -4.84
CA VAL A 7 -7.28 -18.43 -4.55
C VAL A 7 -6.51 -18.93 -5.78
N GLY A 8 -7.11 -18.87 -6.97
CA GLY A 8 -6.42 -19.23 -8.22
C GLY A 8 -5.18 -18.38 -8.49
N ARG A 9 -5.22 -17.08 -8.18
CA ARG A 9 -4.09 -16.16 -8.33
C ARG A 9 -2.96 -16.42 -7.33
N ILE A 10 -3.30 -16.80 -6.10
CA ILE A 10 -2.31 -17.15 -5.08
C ILE A 10 -1.59 -18.46 -5.47
N VAL A 11 -2.33 -19.47 -5.91
CA VAL A 11 -1.75 -20.75 -6.38
C VAL A 11 -0.83 -20.54 -7.58
N TRP A 12 -1.21 -19.67 -8.50
CA TRP A 12 -0.41 -19.28 -9.66
C TRP A 12 0.92 -18.60 -9.26
N LEU A 13 0.88 -17.66 -8.31
CA LEU A 13 2.08 -16.96 -7.82
C LEU A 13 3.06 -17.92 -7.12
N ILE A 14 2.54 -18.85 -6.31
CA ILE A 14 3.36 -19.88 -5.65
C ILE A 14 4.03 -20.79 -6.70
N GLY A 15 3.32 -21.16 -7.77
CA GLY A 15 3.86 -21.94 -8.87
C GLY A 15 4.97 -21.21 -9.65
N ALA A 16 4.82 -19.91 -9.88
CA ALA A 16 5.85 -19.08 -10.53
C ALA A 16 7.15 -19.05 -9.70
N GLN A 17 7.04 -19.04 -8.37
CA GLN A 17 8.18 -18.94 -7.45
C GLN A 17 9.03 -20.21 -7.40
N TYR A 18 8.47 -21.37 -7.76
CA TYR A 18 9.22 -22.62 -7.91
C TYR A 18 10.27 -22.54 -9.01
N GLY A 19 9.99 -21.80 -10.09
CA GLY A 19 10.91 -21.59 -11.21
C GLY A 19 12.15 -20.77 -10.82
N LEU A 20 11.99 -19.82 -9.91
CA LEU A 20 13.07 -18.95 -9.42
C LEU A 20 14.06 -19.67 -8.49
N ILE A 21 13.57 -20.68 -7.77
CA ILE A 21 14.37 -21.41 -6.78
C ILE A 21 15.20 -22.53 -7.44
N ASN A 22 14.70 -23.12 -8.54
CA ASN A 22 15.27 -24.33 -9.12
C ASN A 22 16.01 -24.12 -10.45
N PHE A 23 15.86 -22.96 -11.10
CA PHE A 23 16.45 -22.69 -12.41
C PHE A 23 17.31 -21.42 -12.40
N THR A 24 18.25 -21.35 -13.33
CA THR A 24 19.24 -20.27 -13.43
C THR A 24 18.94 -19.33 -14.60
N MET A 25 19.56 -18.15 -14.67
CA MET A 25 19.32 -17.14 -15.71
C MET A 25 19.59 -17.61 -17.15
N THR A 26 20.28 -18.74 -17.32
CA THR A 26 20.52 -19.36 -18.63
C THR A 26 19.38 -20.27 -19.08
N ASP A 27 18.48 -20.63 -18.17
CA ASP A 27 17.36 -21.52 -18.44
C ASP A 27 16.14 -20.73 -18.93
N ALA A 28 15.53 -21.18 -20.02
CA ALA A 28 14.29 -20.59 -20.54
C ALA A 28 13.14 -20.61 -19.50
N ALA A 29 13.17 -21.58 -18.58
CA ALA A 29 12.21 -21.70 -17.47
C ALA A 29 12.33 -20.56 -16.43
N TRP A 30 13.52 -19.98 -16.26
CA TRP A 30 13.73 -18.86 -15.35
C TRP A 30 13.15 -17.56 -15.93
N TRP A 31 13.31 -17.36 -17.24
CA TRP A 31 12.71 -16.22 -17.95
C TRP A 31 11.18 -16.33 -18.04
N SER A 32 10.66 -17.53 -18.28
CA SER A 32 9.21 -17.75 -18.33
C SER A 32 8.55 -17.50 -16.96
N ALA A 33 9.20 -17.85 -15.86
CA ALA A 33 8.73 -17.55 -14.50
C ALA A 33 8.61 -16.04 -14.23
N HIS A 34 9.64 -15.26 -14.59
CA HIS A 34 9.59 -13.79 -14.45
C HIS A 34 8.49 -13.17 -15.31
N LEU A 35 8.33 -13.63 -16.54
CA LEU A 35 7.31 -13.12 -17.45
C LEU A 35 5.90 -13.38 -16.89
N LEU A 36 5.72 -14.52 -16.23
CA LEU A 36 4.49 -14.89 -15.51
C LEU A 36 4.23 -14.01 -14.29
N GLU A 37 5.28 -13.68 -13.53
CA GLU A 37 5.21 -12.81 -12.37
C GLU A 37 4.86 -11.37 -12.77
N PHE A 38 5.52 -10.82 -13.79
CA PHE A 38 5.20 -9.50 -14.33
C PHE A 38 3.78 -9.44 -14.91
N ALA A 39 3.33 -10.49 -15.59
CA ALA A 39 1.95 -10.58 -16.08
C ALA A 39 0.95 -10.59 -14.92
N GLY A 40 1.26 -11.30 -13.82
CA GLY A 40 0.45 -11.30 -12.60
C GLY A 40 0.35 -9.91 -11.95
N ILE A 41 1.49 -9.23 -11.82
CA ILE A 41 1.56 -7.85 -11.30
C ILE A 41 0.78 -6.89 -12.20
N ALA A 42 0.97 -6.95 -13.52
CA ALA A 42 0.27 -6.10 -14.48
C ALA A 42 -1.25 -6.30 -14.47
N MET A 43 -1.73 -7.54 -14.30
CA MET A 43 -3.15 -7.85 -14.23
C MET A 43 -3.85 -7.18 -13.02
N VAL A 44 -3.11 -6.88 -11.95
CA VAL A 44 -3.62 -6.14 -10.78
C VAL A 44 -3.35 -4.64 -10.94
N ALA A 45 -2.15 -4.27 -11.38
CA ALA A 45 -1.72 -2.88 -11.48
C ALA A 45 -2.46 -2.09 -12.57
N ILE A 46 -2.82 -2.70 -13.71
CA ILE A 46 -3.47 -2.00 -14.82
C ILE A 46 -4.91 -1.56 -14.46
N PRO A 47 -5.81 -2.44 -13.96
CA PRO A 47 -7.14 -2.00 -13.54
C PRO A 47 -7.09 -0.94 -12.45
N VAL A 48 -6.17 -1.08 -11.48
CA VAL A 48 -5.97 -0.09 -10.41
C VAL A 48 -5.47 1.24 -10.99
N ALA A 49 -4.50 1.23 -11.90
CA ALA A 49 -3.98 2.44 -12.53
C ALA A 49 -5.02 3.12 -13.43
N LEU A 50 -5.84 2.36 -14.13
CA LEU A 50 -6.96 2.89 -14.90
C LEU A 50 -8.00 3.50 -13.96
N ASP A 51 -8.39 2.81 -12.89
CA ASP A 51 -9.35 3.31 -11.91
C ASP A 51 -8.84 4.61 -11.23
N LEU A 52 -7.55 4.67 -10.90
CA LEU A 52 -6.88 5.87 -10.40
C LEU A 52 -6.88 7.02 -11.41
N ARG A 53 -6.64 6.75 -12.71
CA ARG A 53 -6.68 7.78 -13.77
C ARG A 53 -8.08 8.36 -13.95
N HIS A 54 -9.11 7.52 -13.87
CA HIS A 54 -10.51 7.97 -13.91
C HIS A 54 -10.88 8.75 -12.63
N ALA A 55 -10.37 8.34 -11.46
CA ALA A 55 -10.60 9.02 -10.19
C ALA A 55 -9.89 10.38 -10.07
N VAL A 56 -8.68 10.52 -10.61
CA VAL A 56 -7.94 11.81 -10.65
C VAL A 56 -8.60 12.79 -11.61
N ALA A 57 -9.22 12.31 -12.69
CA ALA A 57 -9.98 13.15 -13.63
C ALA A 57 -11.33 13.63 -13.06
N SER A 58 -11.78 13.09 -11.93
CA SER A 58 -13.09 13.39 -11.36
C SER A 58 -13.06 13.46 -9.84
N ARG A 59 -12.61 14.59 -9.26
CA ARG A 59 -13.22 15.08 -8.02
C ARG A 59 -13.00 16.55 -7.65
N PRO A 60 -14.10 17.28 -7.33
CA PRO A 60 -14.08 18.47 -6.48
C PRO A 60 -13.88 18.09 -4.99
N LEU A 61 -13.14 18.92 -4.25
CA LEU A 61 -12.65 18.77 -2.87
C LEU A 61 -13.70 18.58 -1.73
N VAL A 62 -14.98 18.33 -2.02
CA VAL A 62 -16.06 18.42 -1.01
C VAL A 62 -16.27 17.12 -0.20
N GLY A 63 -15.71 15.98 -0.65
CA GLY A 63 -15.86 14.68 0.03
C GLY A 63 -14.73 14.32 1.01
N ASP A 64 -13.62 15.06 1.02
CA ASP A 64 -12.39 14.64 1.72
C ASP A 64 -12.37 15.02 3.20
N LEU A 65 -13.31 15.88 3.65
CA LEU A 65 -13.41 16.28 5.05
C LEU A 65 -13.67 15.06 5.95
N ARG A 66 -14.63 14.20 5.60
CA ARG A 66 -14.93 12.99 6.39
C ARG A 66 -13.74 12.03 6.48
N ALA A 67 -13.00 11.88 5.39
CA ALA A 67 -11.80 11.05 5.37
C ALA A 67 -10.66 11.65 6.20
N ALA A 68 -10.47 12.97 6.13
CA ALA A 68 -9.50 13.69 6.93
C ALA A 68 -9.86 13.64 8.43
N ASP A 69 -11.12 13.84 8.77
CA ASP A 69 -11.66 13.78 10.13
C ASP A 69 -11.46 12.39 10.74
N LEU A 70 -11.73 11.32 9.98
CA LEU A 70 -11.52 9.95 10.45
C LEU A 70 -10.04 9.66 10.72
N VAL A 71 -9.17 10.10 9.81
CA VAL A 71 -7.71 9.96 9.99
C VAL A 71 -7.24 10.73 11.20
N GLU A 72 -7.68 11.97 11.38
CA GLU A 72 -7.36 12.78 12.55
C GLU A 72 -7.86 12.13 13.85
N HIS A 73 -9.07 11.58 13.85
CA HIS A 73 -9.63 10.89 15.00
C HIS A 73 -8.84 9.63 15.37
N GLU A 74 -8.46 8.80 14.38
CA GLU A 74 -7.62 7.63 14.63
C GLU A 74 -6.23 8.02 15.10
N GLU A 75 -5.65 9.08 14.53
CA GLU A 75 -4.35 9.59 14.92
C GLU A 75 -4.34 10.18 16.35
N ALA A 76 -5.46 10.72 16.81
CA ALA A 76 -5.69 11.11 18.19
C ALA A 76 -5.90 9.88 19.10
N PHE A 77 -6.61 8.85 18.63
CA PHE A 77 -6.88 7.61 19.34
C PHE A 77 -5.61 6.76 19.57
N LEU A 78 -4.66 6.79 18.63
CA LEU A 78 -3.37 6.08 18.71
C LEU A 78 -2.53 6.44 19.96
N GLY A 79 -2.83 7.55 20.62
CA GLY A 79 -2.24 7.93 21.91
C GLY A 79 -0.75 8.34 21.83
N GLY A 80 -0.20 8.75 22.98
CA GLY A 80 1.11 9.40 23.05
C GLY A 80 2.30 8.52 22.64
N ARG A 81 2.22 7.20 22.84
CA ARG A 81 3.33 6.28 22.52
C ARG A 81 3.48 6.05 21.02
N VAL A 82 2.38 5.86 20.30
CA VAL A 82 2.41 5.68 18.84
C VAL A 82 2.73 7.01 18.16
N ARG A 83 2.20 8.13 18.69
CA ARG A 83 2.60 9.46 18.24
C ARG A 83 4.11 9.69 18.32
N ALA A 84 4.74 9.28 19.42
CA ALA A 84 6.19 9.39 19.58
C ALA A 84 6.98 8.55 18.54
N LEU A 85 6.46 7.38 18.15
CA LEU A 85 7.06 6.57 17.08
C LEU A 85 6.93 7.25 15.71
N LEU A 86 5.79 7.86 15.42
CA LEU A 86 5.56 8.59 14.17
C LEU A 86 6.43 9.84 14.07
N VAL A 87 6.61 10.57 15.17
CA VAL A 87 7.54 11.73 15.21
C VAL A 87 8.98 11.26 14.95
N ARG A 88 9.43 10.20 15.63
CA ARG A 88 10.77 9.62 15.40
C ARG A 88 10.95 9.10 13.96
N LEU A 89 9.88 8.60 13.35
CA LEU A 89 9.91 8.19 11.96
C LEU A 89 10.07 9.40 11.02
N GLY A 90 9.36 10.50 11.29
CA GLY A 90 9.51 11.76 10.57
C GLY A 90 10.92 12.35 10.67
N GLU A 91 11.53 12.29 11.85
CA GLU A 91 12.92 12.71 12.06
C GLU A 91 13.93 11.89 11.24
N LYS A 92 13.65 10.59 11.07
CA LYS A 92 14.53 9.64 10.38
C LYS A 92 14.32 9.62 8.86
N ASP A 93 13.09 9.88 8.41
CA ASP A 93 12.70 9.98 7.01
C ASP A 93 11.85 11.25 6.81
N PRO A 94 12.47 12.40 6.51
CA PRO A 94 11.79 13.69 6.36
C PRO A 94 10.69 13.70 5.28
N SER A 95 10.67 12.71 4.38
CA SER A 95 9.61 12.58 3.37
C SER A 95 8.24 12.20 3.98
N THR A 96 8.22 11.74 5.25
CA THR A 96 7.03 11.16 5.89
C THR A 96 6.13 12.16 6.65
N GLU A 97 6.59 13.37 7.00
CA GLU A 97 5.85 14.25 7.93
C GLU A 97 4.50 14.79 7.39
N GLY A 98 4.23 14.63 6.09
CA GLY A 98 2.89 14.79 5.52
C GLY A 98 2.46 13.65 4.60
N HIS A 99 3.38 12.81 4.13
CA HIS A 99 3.08 11.73 3.21
C HIS A 99 2.14 10.70 3.83
N THR A 100 2.45 10.28 5.05
CA THR A 100 1.72 9.22 5.74
C THR A 100 0.27 9.62 6.02
N ARG A 101 0.04 10.87 6.42
CA ARG A 101 -1.32 11.44 6.58
C ARG A 101 -2.07 11.52 5.25
N ARG A 102 -1.43 12.03 4.19
CA ARG A 102 -2.06 12.11 2.86
C ARG A 102 -2.45 10.72 2.31
N VAL A 103 -1.58 9.74 2.49
CA VAL A 103 -1.84 8.34 2.11
C VAL A 103 -3.03 7.78 2.89
N ALA A 104 -3.07 7.98 4.21
CA ALA A 104 -4.19 7.56 5.04
C ALA A 104 -5.51 8.22 4.60
N THR A 105 -5.52 9.54 4.40
CA THR A 105 -6.73 10.28 3.97
C THR A 105 -7.21 9.81 2.59
N LEU A 106 -6.29 9.60 1.65
CA LEU A 106 -6.65 9.10 0.32
C LEU A 106 -7.18 7.67 0.37
N ALA A 107 -6.58 6.80 1.18
CA ALA A 107 -7.03 5.42 1.34
C ALA A 107 -8.45 5.35 1.94
N VAL A 108 -8.74 6.16 2.95
CA VAL A 108 -10.10 6.28 3.53
C VAL A 108 -11.08 6.82 2.49
N ALA A 109 -10.73 7.89 1.78
CA ALA A 109 -11.58 8.49 0.76
C ALA A 109 -11.90 7.50 -0.39
N ILE A 110 -10.95 6.63 -0.76
CA ILE A 110 -11.18 5.54 -1.71
C ILE A 110 -12.13 4.50 -1.11
N GLY A 111 -11.88 4.07 0.13
CA GLY A 111 -12.74 3.11 0.84
C GLY A 111 -14.19 3.58 0.96
N GLU A 112 -14.41 4.87 1.21
CA GLU A 112 -15.74 5.47 1.28
C GLU A 112 -16.49 5.37 -0.04
N LYS A 113 -15.81 5.64 -1.16
CA LYS A 113 -16.40 5.55 -2.51
C LYS A 113 -16.72 4.12 -2.90
N LEU A 114 -15.97 3.16 -2.37
CA LEU A 114 -16.22 1.73 -2.53
C LEU A 114 -17.34 1.21 -1.59
N GLY A 115 -17.93 2.07 -0.76
CA GLY A 115 -19.01 1.69 0.15
C GLY A 115 -18.54 0.80 1.30
N LEU A 116 -17.27 0.87 1.69
CA LEU A 116 -16.75 0.07 2.80
C LEU A 116 -17.37 0.49 4.13
N PRO A 117 -17.64 -0.46 5.04
CA PRO A 117 -18.16 -0.15 6.35
C PRO A 117 -17.13 0.61 7.19
N GLU A 118 -17.60 1.42 8.13
CA GLU A 118 -16.78 2.33 8.94
C GLU A 118 -15.59 1.64 9.63
N GLY A 119 -15.78 0.43 10.16
CA GLY A 119 -14.68 -0.34 10.76
C GLY A 119 -13.52 -0.63 9.79
N ARG A 120 -13.80 -0.81 8.50
CA ARG A 120 -12.78 -0.99 7.45
C ARG A 120 -12.12 0.33 7.07
N LEU A 121 -12.86 1.43 7.10
CA LEU A 121 -12.30 2.78 6.90
C LEU A 121 -11.32 3.14 8.01
N ARG A 122 -11.66 2.82 9.27
CA ARG A 122 -10.74 2.98 10.41
C ARG A 122 -9.46 2.16 10.25
N GLN A 123 -9.58 0.92 9.77
CA GLN A 123 -8.41 0.10 9.44
C GLN A 123 -7.55 0.70 8.34
N LEU A 124 -8.14 1.32 7.31
CA LEU A 124 -7.41 2.02 6.25
C LEU A 124 -6.69 3.27 6.79
N ALA A 125 -7.34 4.05 7.66
CA ALA A 125 -6.73 5.19 8.33
C ALA A 125 -5.50 4.76 9.14
N LEU A 126 -5.65 3.76 10.02
CA LEU A 126 -4.57 3.21 10.84
C LEU A 126 -3.46 2.59 9.99
N GLY A 127 -3.81 1.83 8.95
CA GLY A 127 -2.87 1.22 8.02
C GLY A 127 -2.05 2.28 7.30
N GLY A 128 -2.68 3.33 6.78
CA GLY A 128 -1.98 4.44 6.14
C GLY A 128 -1.04 5.16 7.09
N LEU A 129 -1.50 5.46 8.32
CA LEU A 129 -0.72 6.13 9.37
C LEU A 129 0.50 5.33 9.82
N LEU A 130 0.45 3.99 9.78
CA LEU A 130 1.48 3.12 10.36
C LEU A 130 2.27 2.30 9.33
N HIS A 131 1.93 2.33 8.04
CA HIS A 131 2.53 1.42 7.05
C HIS A 131 4.06 1.49 7.00
N ASP A 132 4.62 2.68 7.23
CA ASP A 132 6.06 2.95 7.18
C ASP A 132 6.76 2.85 8.56
N VAL A 133 6.06 2.46 9.62
CA VAL A 133 6.66 2.33 10.98
C VAL A 133 7.84 1.36 11.00
N GLY A 134 7.87 0.37 10.09
CA GLY A 134 8.97 -0.57 9.94
C GLY A 134 10.31 0.06 9.54
N LYS A 135 10.29 1.24 8.90
CA LYS A 135 11.52 1.99 8.54
C LYS A 135 12.32 2.40 9.79
N LEU A 136 11.70 2.44 10.98
CA LEU A 136 12.42 2.67 12.24
C LEU A 136 13.50 1.61 12.50
N SER A 137 13.29 0.37 12.05
CA SER A 137 14.24 -0.74 12.22
C SER A 137 15.33 -0.81 11.14
N VAL A 138 15.21 -0.02 10.07
CA VAL A 138 16.16 -0.05 8.94
C VAL A 138 17.35 0.88 9.21
N PRO A 139 18.62 0.46 9.08
CA PRO A 139 19.77 1.35 9.27
C PRO A 139 19.69 2.62 8.40
N THR A 140 20.09 3.77 8.95
CA THR A 140 19.99 5.05 8.27
C THR A 140 20.78 5.04 6.97
N GLU A 141 21.93 4.36 6.94
CA GLU A 141 22.82 4.25 5.77
C GLU A 141 22.13 3.56 4.58
N ILE A 142 21.12 2.73 4.83
CA ILE A 142 20.28 2.11 3.79
C ILE A 142 19.19 3.08 3.35
N LEU A 143 18.58 3.81 4.28
CA LEU A 143 17.51 4.78 4.00
C LEU A 143 18.01 6.04 3.27
N SER A 144 19.23 6.48 3.57
CA SER A 144 19.85 7.69 3.00
C SER A 144 20.82 7.40 1.87
N LYS A 145 20.83 6.16 1.36
CA LYS A 145 21.64 5.81 0.19
C LYS A 145 21.23 6.71 -1.00
N PRO A 146 22.14 7.53 -1.56
CA PRO A 146 21.84 8.24 -2.78
C PRO A 146 21.63 7.21 -3.89
N GLY A 147 20.45 7.26 -4.50
CA GLY A 147 20.12 6.46 -5.69
C GLY A 147 20.98 6.87 -6.88
#